data_AF-A0A5C6D7S0-F1
#
_entry.id   AF-A0A5C6D7S0-F1
#
_cell.length_a   1.000
_cell.length_b   1.000
_cell.length_c   1.000
_cell.angle_alpha   90.00
_cell.angle_beta   90.00
_cell.angle_gamma   90.00
#
_symmetry.space_group_name_H-M   'P 1'
#
loop_
_entity.id
_entity.type
_entity.pdbx_description
1 polymer ?
#
loop_
_entity_poly.entity_id
_entity_poly.type
_entity_poly.pdbx_seq_one_letter_code
_entity_poly.pdbx_strand_id
1 'polypeptide(L)'
;MRSSSPKGSFLIAAMVCLLVSTSLAVAAVRSARVAQRELQMRKQMLQTEWLLDAAVHRAVRRMEQSPEYRGETWIATELTERWPIAEAEIVVDPTETSEDYRVHVTARLSAASDDRFTPQASRTQRSHTFTLSASPKLESSKDAKSE
;
A
#
# COMPACT_ATOMS: atom_id res chain seq x y z
N MET A 1 46.60 -17.09 57.79
CA MET A 1 45.97 -17.41 56.50
C MET A 1 44.55 -16.88 56.50
N ARG A 2 44.25 -15.80 55.77
CA ARG A 2 42.88 -15.29 55.63
C ARG A 2 42.19 -16.11 54.55
N SER A 3 41.17 -16.88 54.92
CA SER A 3 40.33 -17.63 54.00
C SER A 3 39.41 -16.67 53.23
N SER A 4 39.78 -16.31 52.01
CA SER A 4 38.86 -15.70 51.04
C SER A 4 37.81 -16.75 50.65
N SER A 5 36.59 -16.60 51.16
CA SER A 5 35.50 -17.51 50.83
C SER A 5 35.14 -17.37 49.34
N PRO A 6 34.96 -18.46 48.58
CA PRO A 6 34.59 -18.42 47.15
C PRO A 6 33.14 -17.96 46.89
N LYS A 7 32.47 -17.33 47.87
CA LYS A 7 31.07 -16.90 47.77
C LYS A 7 30.86 -15.76 46.77
N GLY A 8 31.91 -14.99 46.45
CA GLY A 8 31.84 -13.91 45.48
C GLY A 8 31.78 -14.40 44.02
N SER A 9 32.40 -15.53 43.68
CA SER A 9 32.47 -16.00 42.29
C SER A 9 31.13 -16.50 41.77
N PHE A 10 30.31 -17.09 42.64
CA PHE A 10 28.97 -17.56 42.29
C PHE A 10 28.03 -16.41 41.91
N LEU A 11 28.17 -15.28 42.60
CA LEU A 11 27.38 -14.07 42.37
C LEU A 11 27.76 -13.41 41.04
N ILE A 12 29.06 -13.39 40.72
CA ILE A 12 29.57 -12.94 39.41
C ILE A 12 29.03 -13.84 38.29
N ALA A 13 29.09 -15.16 38.45
CA ALA A 13 28.58 -16.10 37.46
C ALA A 13 27.07 -15.91 37.20
N ALA A 14 26.28 -15.73 38.26
CA ALA A 14 24.85 -15.45 38.15
C ALA A 14 24.57 -14.11 37.44
N MET A 15 25.33 -13.05 37.75
CA MET A 15 25.21 -11.76 37.07
C MET A 15 25.54 -11.87 35.58
N VAL A 16 26.60 -12.58 35.21
CA VAL A 16 26.95 -12.79 33.80
C VAL A 16 25.83 -13.54 33.08
N CYS A 17 25.27 -14.59 33.68
CA CYS A 17 24.17 -15.34 33.11
C CYS A 17 22.90 -14.47 32.91
N LEU A 18 22.58 -13.64 33.90
CA LEU A 18 21.49 -12.67 33.81
C LEU A 18 21.72 -11.64 32.70
N LEU A 19 22.94 -11.10 32.58
CA LEU A 19 23.29 -10.15 31.53
C LEU A 19 23.17 -10.77 30.14
N VAL A 20 23.67 -11.99 29.95
CA VAL A 20 23.57 -12.71 28.68
C VAL A 20 22.10 -12.99 28.33
N SER A 21 21.31 -13.48 29.29
CA SER A 21 19.89 -13.75 29.09
C SER A 21 19.09 -12.48 28.76
N THR A 22 19.37 -11.39 29.47
CA THR A 22 18.72 -10.08 29.24
C THR A 22 19.09 -9.51 27.88
N SER A 23 20.37 -9.60 27.48
CA SER A 23 20.83 -9.16 26.16
C SER A 23 20.10 -9.89 25.03
N LEU A 24 19.92 -11.21 25.16
CA LEU A 24 19.20 -12.01 24.18
C LEU A 24 17.71 -11.62 24.09
N ALA A 25 17.06 -11.40 25.25
CA ALA A 25 15.67 -10.94 25.29
C ALA A 25 15.50 -9.55 24.66
N VAL A 26 16.40 -8.61 24.95
CA VAL A 26 16.39 -7.26 24.36
C VAL A 26 16.60 -7.33 22.84
N ALA A 27 17.51 -8.18 22.37
CA ALA A 27 17.73 -8.39 20.93
C ALA A 27 16.46 -8.91 20.24
N ALA A 28 15.76 -9.88 20.84
CA ALA A 28 14.51 -10.42 20.32
C ALA A 28 13.37 -9.38 20.30
N VAL A 29 13.26 -8.54 21.33
CA VAL A 29 12.28 -7.44 21.35
C VAL A 29 12.59 -6.42 20.27
N ARG A 30 13.88 -6.09 20.06
CA ARG A 30 14.29 -5.15 19.02
C ARG A 30 13.98 -5.70 17.63
N SER A 31 14.26 -6.98 17.36
CA SER A 31 13.94 -7.59 16.07
C SER A 31 12.43 -7.66 15.83
N ALA A 32 11.63 -8.00 16.86
CA ALA A 32 10.17 -8.00 16.76
C ALA A 32 9.62 -6.61 16.40
N ARG A 33 10.16 -5.52 16.98
CA ARG A 33 9.75 -4.16 16.62
C ARG A 33 10.11 -3.80 15.19
N VAL A 34 11.26 -4.23 14.68
CA VAL A 34 11.64 -4.02 13.28
C VAL A 34 10.69 -4.77 12.35
N ALA A 35 10.40 -6.04 12.64
CA ALA A 35 9.46 -6.84 11.85
C ALA A 35 8.04 -6.24 11.86
N GLN A 36 7.58 -5.72 12.99
CA GLN A 36 6.29 -5.03 13.07
C GLN A 36 6.23 -3.81 12.15
N ARG A 37 7.29 -2.98 12.13
CA ARG A 37 7.36 -1.81 11.23
C ARG A 37 7.31 -2.23 9.77
N GLU A 38 8.04 -3.29 9.42
CA GLU A 38 8.03 -3.82 8.06
C GLU A 38 6.64 -4.34 7.64
N LEU A 39 5.96 -5.06 8.53
CA LEU A 39 4.60 -5.54 8.28
C LEU A 39 3.61 -4.38 8.09
N GLN A 40 3.73 -3.30 8.85
CA GLN A 40 2.87 -2.13 8.69
C GLN A 40 3.09 -1.45 7.32
N MET A 41 4.34 -1.27 6.90
CA MET A 41 4.64 -0.72 5.58
C MET A 41 4.08 -1.60 4.46
N ARG A 42 4.25 -2.94 4.56
CA ARG A 42 3.71 -3.88 3.57
C ARG A 42 2.18 -3.81 3.47
N LYS A 43 1.48 -3.73 4.61
CA LYS A 43 0.02 -3.57 4.64
C LYS A 43 -0.42 -2.29 3.94
N GLN A 44 0.25 -1.17 4.24
CA GLN A 44 -0.09 0.10 3.64
C GLN A 44 0.15 0.11 2.12
N MET A 45 1.25 -0.50 1.66
CA MET A 45 1.49 -0.68 0.22
C MET A 45 0.36 -1.47 -0.44
N LEU A 46 -0.06 -2.59 0.16
CA LEU A 46 -1.14 -3.41 -0.37
C LEU A 46 -2.48 -2.65 -0.43
N GLN A 47 -2.77 -1.81 0.56
CA GLN A 47 -3.97 -0.97 0.56
C GLN A 47 -3.93 0.12 -0.51
N THR A 48 -2.74 0.64 -0.81
CA THR A 48 -2.54 1.60 -1.91
C THR A 48 -2.75 0.92 -3.26
N GLU A 49 -2.33 -0.34 -3.37
CA GLU A 49 -2.57 -1.17 -4.56
C GLU A 49 -4.06 -1.41 -4.77
N TRP A 50 -4.81 -1.77 -3.73
CA TRP A 50 -6.26 -1.94 -3.85
C TRP A 50 -6.99 -0.65 -4.24
N LEU A 51 -6.51 0.50 -3.74
CA LEU A 51 -7.04 1.80 -4.16
C LEU A 51 -6.76 2.07 -5.65
N LEU A 52 -5.56 1.69 -6.13
CA LEU A 52 -5.18 1.78 -7.53
C LEU A 52 -6.07 0.89 -8.41
N ASP A 53 -6.27 -0.38 -8.04
CA ASP A 53 -7.13 -1.31 -8.78
C ASP A 53 -8.58 -0.82 -8.86
N ALA A 54 -9.11 -0.30 -7.75
CA ALA A 54 -10.44 0.29 -7.72
C ALA A 54 -10.54 1.52 -8.66
N ALA A 55 -9.49 2.35 -8.70
CA ALA A 55 -9.43 3.51 -9.59
C ALA A 55 -9.30 3.12 -11.07
N VAL A 56 -8.57 2.04 -11.39
CA VAL A 56 -8.49 1.47 -12.74
C VAL A 56 -9.86 0.99 -13.20
N HIS A 57 -10.56 0.18 -12.39
CA HIS A 57 -11.92 -0.28 -12.71
C HIS A 57 -12.90 0.88 -12.88
N ARG A 58 -12.77 1.92 -12.06
CA ARG A 58 -13.56 3.14 -12.18
C ARG A 58 -13.28 3.88 -13.49
N ALA A 59 -12.00 4.03 -13.87
CA ALA A 59 -11.60 4.68 -15.12
C ALA A 59 -12.22 3.96 -16.33
N VAL A 60 -12.09 2.63 -16.39
CA VAL A 60 -12.68 1.81 -17.47
C VAL A 60 -14.18 2.02 -17.55
N ARG A 61 -14.91 1.91 -16.43
CA ARG A 61 -16.37 2.10 -16.40
C ARG A 61 -16.78 3.52 -16.84
N ARG A 62 -16.04 4.54 -16.45
CA ARG A 62 -16.31 5.93 -16.84
C ARG A 62 -16.10 6.14 -18.34
N MET A 63 -15.04 5.56 -18.90
CA MET A 63 -14.75 5.62 -20.34
C MET A 63 -15.81 4.87 -21.17
N GLU A 64 -16.32 3.74 -20.68
CA GLU A 64 -17.43 3.02 -21.31
C GLU A 64 -18.74 3.84 -21.32
N GLN A 65 -19.00 4.58 -20.23
CA GLN A 65 -20.21 5.40 -20.10
C GLN A 65 -20.12 6.73 -20.85
N SER A 66 -18.92 7.30 -20.97
CA SER A 66 -18.70 8.61 -21.57
C SER A 66 -17.39 8.62 -22.39
N PRO A 67 -17.49 8.60 -23.73
CA PRO A 67 -16.32 8.68 -24.62
C PRO A 67 -15.54 10.00 -24.51
N GLU A 68 -16.15 11.05 -23.97
CA GLU A 68 -15.53 12.36 -23.76
C GLU A 68 -14.76 12.45 -22.43
N TYR A 69 -14.73 11.37 -21.64
CA TYR A 69 -14.02 11.35 -20.37
C TYR A 69 -12.51 11.55 -20.55
N ARG A 70 -11.95 12.54 -19.85
CA ARG A 70 -10.52 12.92 -19.90
C ARG A 70 -9.75 12.62 -18.61
N GLY A 71 -10.43 12.13 -17.58
CA GLY A 71 -9.86 11.93 -16.26
C GLY A 71 -10.67 12.57 -15.14
N GLU A 72 -10.33 12.20 -13.91
CA GLU A 72 -10.92 12.76 -12.70
C GLU A 72 -9.98 12.53 -11.50
N THR A 73 -10.08 13.38 -10.48
CA THR A 73 -9.54 13.08 -9.15
C THR A 73 -10.64 12.46 -8.31
N TRP A 74 -10.50 11.18 -7.99
CA TRP A 74 -11.42 10.45 -7.15
C TRP A 74 -10.93 10.43 -5.71
N ILE A 75 -11.76 10.92 -4.78
CA ILE A 75 -11.52 10.81 -3.34
C ILE A 75 -12.41 9.70 -2.79
N ALA A 76 -11.81 8.69 -2.17
CA ALA A 76 -12.54 7.59 -1.55
C ALA A 76 -12.98 8.00 -0.14
N THR A 77 -14.11 8.72 -0.05
CA THR A 77 -14.63 9.27 1.21
C THR A 77 -14.87 8.18 2.27
N GLU A 78 -15.31 6.99 1.85
CA GLU A 78 -15.49 5.80 2.70
C GLU A 78 -14.22 5.37 3.45
N LEU A 79 -13.03 5.66 2.89
CA LEU A 79 -11.73 5.32 3.47
C LEU A 79 -11.17 6.45 4.32
N THR A 80 -11.73 7.65 4.25
CA THR A 80 -11.12 8.87 4.82
C THR A 80 -11.10 8.86 6.35
N GLU A 81 -12.02 8.14 7.00
CA GLU A 81 -12.03 7.96 8.46
C GLU A 81 -10.75 7.30 8.97
N ARG A 82 -10.21 6.34 8.21
CA ARG A 82 -8.99 5.61 8.58
C ARG A 82 -7.75 6.16 7.89
N TRP A 83 -7.93 6.74 6.70
CA TRP A 83 -6.87 7.22 5.82
C TRP A 83 -7.15 8.68 5.46
N PRO A 84 -6.56 9.65 6.17
CA PRO A 84 -6.81 11.07 5.94
C PRO A 84 -6.60 11.50 4.48
N ILE A 85 -5.75 10.78 3.76
CA ILE A 85 -5.60 10.92 2.31
C ILE A 85 -5.84 9.54 1.69
N ALA A 86 -6.93 9.40 0.94
CA ALA A 86 -7.27 8.25 0.11
C ALA A 86 -7.79 8.77 -1.23
N GLU A 87 -6.85 9.14 -2.10
CA GLU A 87 -7.14 9.77 -3.39
C GLU A 87 -6.54 8.97 -4.54
N ALA A 88 -7.23 8.98 -5.68
CA ALA A 88 -6.71 8.47 -6.94
C ALA A 88 -6.93 9.50 -8.05
N GLU A 89 -5.86 9.83 -8.75
CA GLU A 89 -5.85 10.73 -9.89
C GLU A 89 -5.85 9.90 -11.17
N ILE A 90 -6.84 10.11 -12.02
CA ILE A 90 -7.00 9.42 -13.31
C ILE A 90 -6.81 10.47 -14.40
N VAL A 91 -5.89 10.21 -15.32
CA VAL A 91 -5.63 11.06 -16.50
C VAL A 91 -5.77 10.19 -17.75
N VAL A 92 -6.53 10.66 -18.73
CA VAL A 92 -6.78 9.95 -19.99
C VAL A 92 -6.31 10.83 -21.14
N ASP A 93 -5.22 10.40 -21.77
CA ASP A 93 -4.64 11.07 -22.93
C ASP A 93 -5.01 10.32 -24.21
N PRO A 94 -5.56 10.99 -25.24
CA PRO A 94 -5.74 10.37 -26.55
C PRO A 94 -4.37 10.12 -27.19
N THR A 95 -4.18 8.95 -27.81
CA THR A 95 -2.95 8.66 -28.56
C THR A 95 -3.10 9.20 -29.98
N GLU A 96 -2.18 10.03 -30.46
CA GLU A 96 -2.28 10.65 -31.81
C GLU A 96 -2.26 9.63 -32.97
N THR A 97 -1.85 8.39 -32.70
CA THR A 97 -1.51 7.38 -33.72
C THR A 97 -2.56 6.27 -33.86
N SER A 98 -3.56 6.19 -32.97
CA SER A 98 -4.56 5.11 -32.93
C SER A 98 -5.85 5.59 -32.23
N GLU A 99 -6.99 4.91 -32.41
CA GLU A 99 -8.21 5.12 -31.59
C GLU A 99 -8.04 4.61 -30.12
N ASP A 100 -6.79 4.53 -29.65
CA ASP A 100 -6.41 4.08 -28.33
C ASP A 100 -6.21 5.28 -27.38
N TYR A 101 -6.68 5.10 -26.15
CA TYR A 101 -6.46 6.03 -25.06
C TYR A 101 -5.37 5.51 -24.15
N ARG A 102 -4.42 6.38 -23.77
CA ARG A 102 -3.46 6.10 -22.70
C ARG A 102 -4.07 6.58 -21.39
N VAL A 103 -4.28 5.65 -20.47
CA VAL A 103 -4.84 5.93 -19.15
C VAL A 103 -3.72 5.83 -18.13
N HIS A 104 -3.47 6.91 -17.40
CA HIS A 104 -2.54 6.97 -16.28
C HIS A 104 -3.33 7.14 -14.97
N VAL A 105 -3.19 6.17 -14.07
CA VAL A 105 -3.86 6.19 -12.76
C VAL A 105 -2.80 6.30 -11.68
N THR A 106 -2.98 7.21 -10.73
CA THR A 106 -2.10 7.41 -9.57
C THR A 106 -2.90 7.36 -8.29
N ALA A 107 -2.70 6.33 -7.47
CA ALA A 107 -3.29 6.21 -6.15
C ALA A 107 -2.32 6.73 -5.07
N ARG A 108 -2.85 7.48 -4.11
CA ARG A 108 -2.10 8.00 -2.96
C ARG A 108 -2.87 7.70 -1.68
N LEU A 109 -2.16 7.14 -0.72
CA LEU A 109 -2.70 6.78 0.60
C LEU A 109 -1.79 7.33 1.70
N SER A 110 -2.34 8.05 2.66
CA SER A 110 -1.61 8.48 3.87
C SER A 110 -2.29 7.93 5.10
N ALA A 111 -1.51 7.26 5.96
CA ALA A 111 -1.99 6.77 7.24
C ALA A 111 -2.17 7.92 8.22
N ALA A 112 -3.29 7.93 8.96
CA ALA A 112 -3.38 8.79 10.15
C ALA A 112 -2.31 8.34 11.15
N SER A 113 -1.40 9.24 11.54
CA SER A 113 -0.52 8.99 12.68
C SER A 113 -1.35 9.10 13.96
N ASP A 114 -1.66 7.97 14.58
CA ASP A 114 -2.30 7.92 15.91
C ASP A 114 -1.29 8.33 17.03
N ASP A 115 -0.01 8.45 16.67
CA ASP A 115 1.08 8.73 17.58
C ASP A 115 1.35 10.24 17.67
N ARG A 116 1.02 10.85 18.81
CA ARG A 116 1.28 12.28 19.10
C ARG A 116 2.78 12.60 19.19
N PHE A 117 3.64 11.59 19.29
CA PHE A 117 5.09 11.76 19.42
C PHE A 117 5.85 11.50 18.11
N THR A 118 5.23 10.88 17.11
CA THR A 118 5.84 10.69 15.78
C THR A 118 4.89 11.17 14.66
N PRO A 119 4.96 12.46 14.27
CA PRO A 119 4.02 13.04 13.31
C PRO A 119 4.28 12.62 11.85
N GLN A 120 5.11 11.60 11.61
CA GLN A 120 5.44 11.20 10.25
C GLN A 120 4.36 10.27 9.69
N ALA A 121 3.29 10.88 9.16
CA ALA A 121 2.32 10.18 8.33
C ALA A 121 3.07 9.43 7.23
N SER A 122 3.01 8.10 7.28
CA SER A 122 3.57 7.28 6.21
C SER A 122 2.67 7.50 4.99
N ARG A 123 3.26 8.04 3.91
CA ARG A 123 2.58 8.29 2.64
C ARG A 123 3.08 7.28 1.62
N THR A 124 2.16 6.58 0.99
CA THR A 124 2.43 5.64 -0.09
C THR A 124 1.74 6.13 -1.36
N GLN A 125 2.39 5.88 -2.49
CA GLN A 125 1.89 6.24 -3.81
C GLN A 125 2.21 5.10 -4.78
N ARG A 126 1.24 4.76 -5.62
CA ARG A 126 1.40 3.81 -6.73
C ARG A 126 0.78 4.42 -7.97
N SER A 127 1.36 4.12 -9.13
CA SER A 127 0.79 4.49 -10.42
C SER A 127 0.80 3.30 -11.36
N HIS A 128 -0.20 3.27 -12.24
CA HIS A 128 -0.34 2.28 -13.28
C HIS A 128 -0.77 2.97 -14.57
N THR A 129 -0.12 2.61 -15.66
CA THR A 129 -0.42 3.14 -17.00
C THR A 129 -0.82 1.99 -17.89
N PHE A 130 -1.94 2.12 -18.58
CA PHE A 130 -2.38 1.15 -19.56
C PHE A 130 -2.98 1.84 -20.78
N THR A 131 -3.06 1.10 -21.88
CA THR A 131 -3.73 1.54 -23.10
C THR A 131 -5.07 0.85 -23.21
N LEU A 132 -6.11 1.60 -23.54
CA LEU A 132 -7.45 1.09 -23.78
C LEU A 132 -7.88 1.47 -25.20
N SER A 133 -8.23 0.48 -26.01
CA SER A 133 -8.84 0.72 -27.32
C SER A 133 -10.28 1.16 -27.15
N ALA A 134 -10.73 2.18 -27.90
CA ALA A 134 -12.15 2.43 -28.07
C ALA A 134 -12.81 1.12 -28.55
N SER A 135 -13.78 0.59 -27.77
CA SER A 135 -14.25 -0.81 -27.87
C SER A 135 -14.41 -1.38 -29.28
N PRO A 136 -14.21 -2.69 -29.48
CA PRO A 136 -14.88 -3.40 -30.55
C PRO A 136 -16.39 -3.35 -30.25
N LYS A 137 -17.11 -2.60 -31.08
CA LYS A 137 -18.57 -2.58 -31.14
C LYS A 137 -19.08 -4.02 -31.05
N LEU A 138 -19.91 -4.30 -30.04
CA LEU A 138 -20.69 -5.54 -29.92
C LEU A 138 -21.18 -5.99 -31.30
N GLU A 139 -20.70 -7.15 -31.75
CA GLU A 139 -21.27 -7.87 -32.87
C GLU A 139 -22.64 -8.39 -32.43
N SER A 140 -23.63 -7.49 -32.43
CA SER A 140 -25.05 -7.81 -32.43
C SER A 140 -25.58 -7.51 -33.83
N SER A 141 -25.15 -8.32 -34.80
CA SER A 141 -25.87 -8.57 -36.05
C SER A 141 -26.31 -10.02 -35.97
N LYS A 142 -27.53 -10.35 -35.55
CA LYS A 142 -28.74 -10.27 -36.40
C LYS A 142 -28.50 -10.79 -37.83
N ASP A 143 -27.96 -11.99 -37.97
CA ASP A 143 -28.34 -12.86 -39.09
C ASP A 143 -29.53 -13.71 -38.67
N ALA A 144 -30.70 -13.08 -38.83
CA ALA A 144 -31.87 -13.82 -39.21
C ALA A 144 -31.75 -14.15 -40.70
N LYS A 145 -31.95 -15.44 -41.01
CA LYS A 145 -32.77 -15.95 -42.12
C LYS A 145 -32.03 -16.63 -43.29
N SER A 146 -32.43 -17.90 -43.43
CA SER A 146 -32.61 -18.69 -44.66
C SER A 146 -31.38 -19.28 -45.34
N GLU A 147 -31.24 -20.59 -45.18
CA GLU A 147 -31.40 -21.51 -46.32
C GLU A 147 -32.16 -22.77 -45.88
#